data_AF-A0A7J4EQU9-F1
#
_entry.id   AF-A0A7J4EQU9-F1
#
_cell.length_a   1.000
_cell.length_b   1.000
_cell.length_c   1.000
_cell.angle_alpha   90.00
_cell.angle_beta   90.00
_cell.angle_gamma   90.00
#
_symmetry.space_group_name_H-M   'P 1'
#
loop_
_entity.id
_entity.type
_entity.pdbx_description
1 polymer ?
#
loop_
_entity_poly.entity_id
_entity_poly.type
_entity_poly.pdbx_seq_one_letter_code
_entity_poly.pdbx_strand_id
1 'polypeptide(L)'
;MVNEFFSLYTAGILAFFLISIALLINRYFSKMGASDEEILIDVLMSKRAIKRDELREMTGFSDEKLERMLESIEEIVVEGDEIKYAGMRRDEHRKGS
;
A
#
# COMPACT_ATOMS: atom_id res chain seq x y z
N MET A 1 -6.25 -47.82 7.53
CA MET A 1 -5.49 -47.01 6.55
C MET A 1 -6.21 -45.76 6.06
N VAL A 2 -7.55 -45.68 5.97
CA VAL A 2 -8.25 -44.47 5.45
C VAL A 2 -8.18 -43.26 6.40
N ASN A 3 -8.15 -43.49 7.73
CA ASN A 3 -8.11 -42.42 8.74
C ASN A 3 -6.80 -41.60 8.76
N GLU A 4 -5.66 -42.23 8.44
CA GLU A 4 -4.37 -41.52 8.44
C GLU A 4 -4.25 -40.56 7.26
N PHE A 5 -4.78 -40.93 6.09
CA PHE A 5 -4.83 -40.05 4.92
C PHE A 5 -5.77 -38.85 5.12
N PHE A 6 -6.92 -39.06 5.76
CA PHE A 6 -7.84 -37.97 6.11
C PHE A 6 -7.19 -36.98 7.09
N SER A 7 -6.49 -37.48 8.11
CA SER A 7 -5.77 -36.64 9.09
C SER A 7 -4.66 -35.82 8.43
N LEU A 8 -3.87 -36.43 7.53
CA LEU A 8 -2.79 -35.74 6.81
C LEU A 8 -3.34 -34.66 5.87
N TYR A 9 -4.47 -34.95 5.21
CA TYR A 9 -5.13 -34.02 4.31
C TYR A 9 -5.70 -32.82 5.05
N THR A 10 -6.38 -33.04 6.19
CA THR A 10 -6.88 -31.95 7.04
C THR A 10 -5.74 -31.11 7.64
N ALA A 11 -4.63 -31.74 8.03
CA ALA A 11 -3.46 -31.04 8.53
C ALA A 11 -2.79 -30.18 7.45
N GLY A 12 -2.72 -30.70 6.22
CA GLY A 12 -2.17 -29.96 5.06
C GLY A 12 -3.02 -28.74 4.69
N ILE A 13 -4.35 -28.87 4.69
CA ILE A 13 -5.26 -27.74 4.44
C ILE A 13 -5.10 -26.69 5.55
N LEU A 14 -5.09 -27.11 6.82
CA LEU A 14 -4.91 -26.19 7.94
C LEU A 14 -3.56 -25.45 7.85
N ALA A 15 -2.48 -26.15 7.52
CA ALA A 15 -1.16 -25.55 7.33
C ALA A 15 -1.16 -24.53 6.19
N PHE A 16 -1.81 -24.83 5.06
CA PHE A 16 -1.94 -23.90 3.94
C PHE A 16 -2.69 -22.62 4.33
N PHE A 17 -3.80 -22.75 5.09
CA PHE A 17 -4.53 -21.59 5.61
C PHE A 17 -3.68 -20.76 6.57
N LEU A 18 -2.96 -21.40 7.50
CA LEU A 18 -2.09 -20.70 8.45
C LEU A 18 -0.96 -19.96 7.75
N ILE A 19 -0.32 -20.57 6.73
CA ILE A 19 0.72 -19.91 5.93
C ILE A 19 0.14 -18.74 5.14
N SER A 20 -1.03 -18.91 4.54
CA SER A 20 -1.70 -17.84 3.78
C SER A 20 -2.07 -16.67 4.68
N ILE A 21 -2.60 -16.93 5.89
CA ILE A 21 -2.90 -15.92 6.90
C ILE A 21 -1.60 -15.25 7.36
N ALA A 22 -0.54 -16.00 7.64
CA ALA A 22 0.75 -15.45 8.06
C ALA A 22 1.35 -14.55 6.97
N LEU A 23 1.23 -14.90 5.68
CA LEU A 23 1.65 -14.05 4.56
C LEU A 23 0.81 -12.79 4.44
N LEU A 24 -0.51 -12.89 4.65
CA LEU A 24 -1.41 -11.74 4.63
C LEU A 24 -1.10 -10.77 5.78
N ILE A 25 -0.90 -11.33 6.97
CA ILE A 25 -0.48 -10.60 8.17
C ILE A 25 0.90 -9.98 7.97
N ASN A 26 1.87 -10.72 7.42
CA ASN A 26 3.20 -10.18 7.15
C ASN A 26 3.16 -9.09 6.08
N ARG A 27 2.32 -9.20 5.05
CA ARG A 27 2.10 -8.15 4.05
C ARG A 27 1.43 -6.92 4.68
N TYR A 28 0.50 -7.13 5.61
CA TYR A 28 -0.17 -6.08 6.36
C TYR A 28 0.79 -5.37 7.33
N PHE A 29 1.60 -6.11 8.09
CA PHE A 29 2.61 -5.56 8.98
C PHE A 29 3.81 -4.94 8.24
N SER A 30 4.22 -5.52 7.11
CA SER A 30 5.22 -4.90 6.22
C SER A 30 4.73 -3.57 5.65
N LYS A 31 3.42 -3.38 5.54
CA LYS A 31 2.80 -2.07 5.24
C LYS A 31 2.61 -1.19 6.48
N MET A 32 2.48 -1.75 7.69
CA MET A 32 2.47 -0.95 8.94
C MET A 32 3.84 -0.35 9.28
N GLY A 33 4.92 -0.88 8.71
CA GLY A 33 6.24 -0.23 8.77
C GLY A 33 6.40 0.92 7.79
N ALA A 34 5.54 1.00 6.77
CA ALA A 34 5.50 2.13 5.85
C ALA A 34 4.60 3.22 6.45
N SER A 35 5.07 4.47 6.45
CA SER A 35 4.21 5.58 6.83
C SER A 35 2.99 5.59 5.92
N ASP A 36 1.81 5.97 6.42
CA ASP A 36 0.66 6.20 5.55
C ASP A 36 1.03 7.13 4.39
N GLU A 37 1.95 8.07 4.64
CA GLU A 37 2.52 8.98 3.64
C GLU A 37 3.29 8.25 2.54
N GLU A 38 4.07 7.22 2.86
CA GLU A 38 4.78 6.40 1.88
C GLU A 38 3.80 5.60 1.01
N ILE A 39 2.71 5.10 1.60
CA ILE A 39 1.64 4.42 0.86
C ILE A 39 0.96 5.40 -0.11
N LEU A 40 0.69 6.63 0.35
CA LEU A 40 0.11 7.68 -0.49
C LEU A 40 1.05 8.05 -1.64
N ILE A 41 2.34 8.25 -1.37
CA ILE A 41 3.35 8.57 -2.36
C ILE A 41 3.49 7.44 -3.39
N ASP A 42 3.53 6.18 -2.97
CA ASP A 42 3.63 5.03 -3.88
C ASP A 42 2.43 4.96 -4.86
N VAL A 43 1.22 5.19 -4.34
CA VAL A 43 0.01 5.26 -5.17
C VAL A 43 0.09 6.42 -6.18
N LEU A 44 0.49 7.62 -5.74
CA LEU A 44 0.62 8.78 -6.62
C LEU A 44 1.81 8.68 -7.59
N MET A 45 2.87 7.98 -7.25
CA MET A 45 3.96 7.66 -8.18
C MET A 45 3.51 6.69 -9.26
N SER A 46 2.67 5.71 -8.91
CA SER A 46 2.13 4.74 -9.86
C SER A 46 1.13 5.35 -10.86
N LYS A 47 0.46 6.45 -10.46
CA LYS A 47 -0.55 7.15 -11.26
C LYS A 47 -0.24 8.64 -11.32
N ARG A 48 0.23 9.10 -12.49
CA ARG A 48 0.59 10.51 -12.76
C ARG A 48 -0.44 11.54 -12.29
N ALA A 49 -1.72 11.20 -12.30
CA ALA A 49 -2.81 11.96 -11.71
C ALA A 49 -3.91 11.00 -11.27
N ILE A 50 -4.53 11.25 -10.12
CA ILE A 50 -5.66 10.47 -9.59
C ILE A 50 -6.70 11.41 -9.00
N LYS A 51 -7.98 11.05 -9.11
CA LYS A 51 -9.04 11.81 -8.44
C LYS A 51 -9.08 11.50 -6.95
N ARG A 52 -9.48 12.48 -6.14
CA ARG A 52 -9.60 12.32 -4.67
C ARG A 52 -10.47 11.11 -4.27
N ASP A 53 -11.62 10.92 -4.91
CA ASP A 53 -12.52 9.79 -4.64
C ASP A 53 -11.89 8.43 -4.95
N GLU A 54 -11.17 8.34 -6.08
CA GLU A 54 -10.49 7.13 -6.51
C GLU A 54 -9.32 6.80 -5.56
N LEU A 55 -8.58 7.84 -5.14
CA LEU A 55 -7.51 7.70 -4.16
C LEU A 55 -8.05 7.22 -2.81
N ARG A 56 -9.22 7.72 -2.38
CA ARG A 56 -9.90 7.27 -1.16
C ARG A 56 -10.32 5.81 -1.25
N GLU A 57 -10.89 5.39 -2.37
CA GLU A 57 -11.29 4.00 -2.59
C GLU A 57 -10.09 3.05 -2.60
N MET A 58 -8.96 3.47 -3.21
CA MET A 58 -7.75 2.66 -3.29
C MET A 58 -7.01 2.52 -1.95
N THR A 59 -6.95 3.59 -1.17
CA THR A 59 -6.19 3.63 0.09
C THR A 59 -7.03 3.27 1.32
N GLY A 60 -8.35 3.45 1.25
CA GLY A 60 -9.25 3.30 2.39
C GLY A 60 -9.07 4.37 3.46
N PHE A 61 -8.37 5.47 3.18
CA PHE A 61 -8.17 6.56 4.13
C PHE A 61 -9.45 7.38 4.32
N SER A 62 -9.64 7.94 5.52
CA SER A 62 -10.73 8.90 5.76
C SER A 62 -10.39 10.25 5.11
N ASP A 63 -11.42 11.04 4.80
CA ASP A 63 -11.21 12.36 4.17
C ASP A 63 -10.32 13.28 5.01
N GLU A 64 -10.49 13.27 6.34
CA GLU A 64 -9.65 14.04 7.28
C GLU A 64 -8.19 13.56 7.34
N LYS A 65 -7.97 12.25 7.12
CA LYS A 65 -6.63 11.67 7.10
C LYS A 65 -5.95 12.02 5.78
N LEU A 66 -6.69 11.90 4.68
CA LEU A 66 -6.22 12.27 3.36
C LEU A 66 -5.85 13.76 3.32
N GLU A 67 -6.71 14.67 3.81
CA GLU A 67 -6.42 16.11 3.87
C GLU A 67 -5.14 16.42 4.64
N ARG A 68 -4.99 15.85 5.84
CA ARG A 68 -3.77 16.03 6.64
C ARG A 68 -2.51 15.58 5.91
N MET A 69 -2.59 14.51 5.12
CA MET A 69 -1.44 13.98 4.37
C MET A 69 -1.16 14.76 3.09
N LEU A 70 -2.20 15.24 2.41
CA LEU A 70 -2.06 16.13 1.25
C LEU A 70 -1.47 17.48 1.66
N GLU A 71 -1.75 17.95 2.88
CA GLU A 71 -1.15 19.15 3.45
C GLU A 71 0.27 18.91 4.00
N SER A 72 0.58 17.71 4.52
CA SER A 72 1.90 17.41 5.09
C SER A 72 2.98 17.16 4.04
N ILE A 73 2.60 16.69 2.84
CA ILE A 73 3.55 16.34 1.78
C ILE A 73 3.65 17.49 0.77
N GLU A 74 4.72 18.28 0.88
CA GLU A 74 5.01 19.44 0.02
C GLU A 74 5.07 19.10 -1.48
N GLU A 75 5.42 17.86 -1.81
CA GLU A 75 5.56 17.37 -3.17
C GLU A 75 4.21 16.96 -3.81
N ILE A 76 3.09 17.07 -3.09
CA ILE A 76 1.76 16.80 -3.64
C ILE A 76 1.13 18.10 -4.15
N VAL A 77 0.61 18.04 -5.36
CA VAL A 77 -0.13 19.13 -5.99
C VAL A 77 -1.58 18.71 -6.14
N VAL A 78 -2.49 19.53 -5.59
CA VAL A 78 -3.94 19.35 -5.73
C VAL A 78 -4.47 20.41 -6.70
N GLU A 79 -4.99 19.96 -7.84
CA GLU A 79 -5.58 20.79 -8.89
C GLU A 79 -7.07 20.49 -9.02
N GLY A 80 -7.90 21.21 -8.26
CA GLY A 80 -9.33 20.90 -8.15
C GLY A 80 -9.54 19.54 -7.48
N ASP A 81 -10.12 18.58 -8.21
CA ASP A 81 -10.36 17.21 -7.72
C ASP A 81 -9.21 16.25 -8.04
N GLU A 82 -8.20 16.69 -8.79
CA GLU A 82 -7.05 15.87 -9.16
C GLU A 82 -5.89 16.06 -8.18
N ILE A 83 -5.27 14.95 -7.80
CA ILE A 83 -4.11 14.89 -6.91
C ILE A 83 -2.94 14.31 -7.72
N LYS A 84 -1.80 14.99 -7.66
CA LYS A 84 -0.59 14.67 -8.42
C LYS A 84 0.61 14.69 -7.49
N TYR A 85 1.57 13.79 -7.72
CA TYR A 85 2.87 13.85 -7.05
C TYR A 85 3.91 14.51 -7.96
N ALA A 86 4.44 15.64 -7.52
CA ALA A 86 5.42 16.47 -8.23
C ALA A 86 6.88 16.15 -7.86
N GLY A 87 7.11 15.22 -6.93
CA GLY A 87 8.43 14.84 -6.39
C GLY A 87 9.42 14.20 -7.37
N MET A 88 9.14 14.13 -8.67
CA MET A 88 10.08 13.64 -9.70
C MET A 88 11.24 14.61 -9.99
N ARG A 89 11.95 15.08 -8.96
CA ARG A 89 13.15 15.94 -9.12
C ARG A 89 14.35 15.58 -8.22
N ARG A 90 14.45 14.34 -7.72
CA ARG A 90 15.60 13.95 -6.89
C ARG A 90 16.47 12.79 -7.37
N ASP A 91 16.31 12.31 -8.60
CA ASP A 91 17.13 11.21 -9.14
C ASP A 91 17.91 11.53 -10.44
N GLU A 92 18.40 12.76 -10.63
CA GLU A 92 19.39 13.05 -11.70
C GLU A 92 20.72 13.70 -11.26
N HIS A 93 20.95 13.93 -9.96
CA HIS A 93 22.23 14.51 -9.49
C HIS A 93 23.08 13.63 -8.58
N ARG A 94 22.90 12.30 -8.62
CA ARG A 94 23.77 11.35 -7.88
C ARG A 94 24.33 10.21 -8.72
N LYS A 95 24.72 10.51 -9.97
CA LYS A 95 25.70 9.74 -10.76
C LYS A 95 26.60 10.69 -11.53
N GLY A 96 27.51 11.35 -10.83
CA GLY A 96 28.44 12.28 -11.43
C GLY A 96 29.30 12.99 -10.39
N SER A 97 30.07 12.22 -9.63
CA SER A 97 31.29 12.70 -8.98
C SER A 97 32.30 11.58 -8.86
#